data_AF-A0AA36HEQ3-F1
#
_entry.id   AF-A0AA36HEQ3-F1
#
_cell.length_a   1.000
_cell.length_b   1.000
_cell.length_c   1.000
_cell.angle_alpha   90.00
_cell.angle_beta   90.00
_cell.angle_gamma   90.00
#
_symmetry.space_group_name_H-M   'P 1'
#
loop_
_entity.id
_entity.type
_entity.pdbx_description
1 polymer ?
#
loop_
_entity_poly.entity_id
_entity_poly.type
_entity_poly.pdbx_seq_one_letter_code
_entity_poly.pdbx_strand_id
1 'polypeptide(L)'
;MSTKSGGSLGAEERIYLHIYDYETKEFSGLTTYHGLVRIYNSNTWPSRIFWCVVVLSCLSLFMIHSGYLLLGYHSKPTLFQVNTIVAPDGIYFPDITICNHNLVEAFKLANFRV
;
A
#
# COMPACT_ATOMS: atom_id res chain seq x y z
N MET A 1 18.86 -20.21 -63.13
CA MET A 1 17.56 -20.68 -62.62
C MET A 1 17.80 -21.34 -61.28
N SER A 2 17.51 -20.66 -60.16
CA SER A 2 17.38 -21.26 -58.83
C SER A 2 16.67 -20.26 -57.92
N THR A 3 15.35 -20.38 -57.90
CA THR A 3 14.43 -19.69 -57.01
C THR A 3 13.96 -20.68 -55.96
N LYS A 4 14.34 -20.51 -54.68
CA LYS A 4 13.59 -20.95 -53.48
C LYS A 4 14.44 -20.73 -52.22
N SER A 5 14.16 -19.65 -51.48
CA SER A 5 14.20 -19.59 -50.01
C SER A 5 13.81 -18.17 -49.59
N GLY A 6 12.60 -18.00 -49.06
CA GLY A 6 12.10 -16.68 -48.67
C GLY A 6 10.62 -16.65 -48.27
N GLY A 7 9.83 -17.64 -48.68
CA GLY A 7 8.40 -17.71 -48.34
C GLY A 7 8.04 -18.50 -47.07
N SER A 8 8.90 -19.41 -46.60
CA SER A 8 8.52 -20.37 -45.55
C SER A 8 8.66 -19.83 -44.12
N LEU A 9 9.71 -19.04 -43.85
CA LEU A 9 9.95 -18.44 -42.52
C LEU A 9 8.86 -17.42 -42.12
N GLY A 10 8.41 -16.61 -43.07
CA GLY A 10 7.36 -15.62 -42.80
C GLY A 10 5.98 -16.24 -42.61
N ALA A 11 5.69 -17.38 -43.22
CA ALA A 11 4.40 -18.07 -43.06
C ALA A 11 4.29 -18.70 -41.66
N GLU A 12 5.36 -19.32 -41.18
CA GLU A 12 5.45 -19.90 -39.85
C GLU A 12 5.30 -18.81 -38.76
N GLU A 13 6.05 -17.72 -38.87
CA GLU A 13 5.98 -16.59 -37.93
C GLU A 13 4.57 -15.98 -37.85
N ARG A 14 3.90 -15.83 -39.01
CA ARG A 14 2.51 -15.36 -39.08
C ARG A 14 1.52 -16.30 -38.39
N ILE A 15 1.73 -17.61 -38.49
CA ILE A 15 0.89 -18.62 -37.83
C ILE A 15 1.06 -18.52 -36.31
N TYR A 16 2.30 -18.41 -35.82
CA TYR A 16 2.57 -18.24 -34.39
C TYR A 16 1.98 -16.95 -33.83
N LEU A 17 2.14 -15.83 -34.54
CA LEU A 17 1.58 -14.54 -34.11
C LEU A 17 0.05 -14.57 -34.06
N HIS A 18 -0.59 -15.26 -35.00
CA HIS A 18 -2.04 -15.42 -35.04
C HIS A 18 -2.57 -16.32 -33.91
N ILE A 19 -1.85 -17.40 -33.59
CA ILE A 19 -2.16 -18.25 -32.42
C ILE A 19 -2.03 -17.45 -31.13
N TYR A 20 -0.96 -16.67 -30.98
CA TYR A 20 -0.73 -15.89 -29.77
C TYR A 20 -1.78 -14.79 -29.57
N ASP A 21 -2.22 -14.11 -30.63
CA ASP A 21 -3.29 -13.10 -30.54
C ASP A 21 -4.63 -13.72 -30.16
N TYR A 22 -4.95 -14.91 -30.68
CA TYR A 22 -6.14 -15.66 -30.32
C TYR A 22 -6.15 -16.02 -28.82
N GLU A 23 -5.08 -16.66 -28.33
CA GLU A 23 -4.97 -17.08 -26.93
C GLU A 23 -5.02 -15.87 -25.97
N THR A 24 -4.31 -14.80 -26.32
CA THR A 24 -4.25 -13.61 -25.47
C THR A 24 -5.60 -12.90 -25.42
N LYS A 25 -6.35 -12.88 -26.52
CA LYS A 25 -7.70 -12.31 -26.57
C LYS A 25 -8.70 -13.13 -25.75
N GLU A 26 -8.63 -14.47 -25.80
CA GLU A 26 -9.45 -15.34 -24.96
C GLU A 26 -9.13 -15.15 -23.48
N PHE A 27 -7.84 -15.14 -23.12
CA PHE A 27 -7.39 -14.90 -21.76
C PHE A 27 -7.81 -13.52 -21.23
N SER A 28 -7.79 -12.48 -22.09
CA SER A 28 -8.21 -11.12 -21.72
C SER A 28 -9.68 -11.03 -21.31
N GLY A 29 -10.53 -11.96 -21.76
CA GLY A 29 -11.94 -12.05 -21.37
C GLY A 29 -12.19 -12.88 -20.10
N LEU A 30 -11.26 -13.79 -19.76
CA LEU A 30 -11.34 -14.67 -18.59
C LEU A 30 -10.70 -14.05 -17.35
N THR A 31 -9.66 -13.23 -17.54
CA THR A 31 -8.99 -12.55 -16.45
C THR A 31 -9.90 -11.54 -15.76
N THR A 32 -9.70 -11.36 -14.46
CA THR A 32 -10.34 -10.28 -13.69
C THR A 32 -9.74 -8.91 -13.98
N TYR A 33 -8.69 -8.86 -14.80
CA TYR A 33 -8.05 -7.62 -15.16
C TYR A 33 -8.86 -6.83 -16.21
N HIS A 34 -9.73 -5.97 -15.70
CA HIS A 34 -10.66 -5.14 -16.48
C HIS A 34 -10.00 -4.23 -17.53
N GLY A 35 -8.70 -3.94 -17.41
CA GLY A 35 -7.97 -3.12 -18.38
C GLY A 35 -7.67 -3.85 -19.71
N LEU A 36 -7.35 -5.14 -19.65
CA LEU A 36 -6.94 -5.90 -20.85
C LEU A 36 -8.06 -6.03 -21.86
N VAL A 37 -9.29 -6.34 -21.41
CA VAL A 37 -10.43 -6.49 -22.32
C VAL A 37 -10.71 -5.20 -23.12
N ARG A 38 -10.44 -4.02 -22.53
CA ARG A 38 -10.63 -2.73 -23.20
C ARG A 38 -9.56 -2.45 -24.26
N ILE A 39 -8.33 -2.85 -23.98
CA ILE A 39 -7.22 -2.77 -24.95
C ILE A 39 -7.49 -3.72 -26.13
N TYR A 40 -7.82 -4.98 -25.87
CA TYR A 40 -8.03 -5.97 -26.94
C TYR A 40 -9.32 -5.76 -27.75
N ASN A 41 -10.38 -5.20 -27.16
CA ASN A 41 -11.63 -4.90 -27.86
C ASN A 41 -11.59 -3.56 -28.64
N SER A 42 -10.50 -2.79 -28.53
CA SER A 42 -10.40 -1.52 -29.25
C SER A 42 -9.99 -1.73 -30.71
N ASN A 43 -10.86 -1.26 -31.62
CA ASN A 43 -10.71 -1.48 -33.07
C ASN A 43 -9.80 -0.44 -33.75
N THR A 44 -9.56 0.71 -33.12
CA THR A 44 -8.75 1.80 -33.69
C THR A 44 -7.43 1.95 -32.94
N TRP A 45 -6.35 2.22 -33.69
CA TRP A 45 -5.00 2.40 -33.13
C TRP A 45 -4.92 3.51 -32.05
N PRO A 46 -5.58 4.68 -32.21
CA PRO A 46 -5.59 5.69 -31.15
C PRO A 46 -6.32 5.24 -29.89
N SER A 47 -7.40 4.47 -30.02
CA SER A 47 -8.17 3.96 -28.88
C SER A 47 -7.34 2.95 -28.07
N ARG A 48 -6.57 2.09 -28.75
CA ARG A 48 -5.61 1.16 -28.10
C ARG A 48 -4.62 1.91 -27.23
N ILE A 49 -4.01 2.96 -27.78
CA ILE A 49 -3.03 3.78 -27.04
C ILE A 49 -3.67 4.44 -25.84
N PHE A 50 -4.85 5.02 -26.01
CA PHE A 50 -5.60 5.62 -24.91
C PHE A 50 -5.82 4.62 -23.77
N TRP A 51 -6.33 3.43 -24.06
CA TRP A 51 -6.57 2.41 -23.05
C TRP A 51 -5.27 1.91 -22.39
N CYS A 52 -4.18 1.77 -23.15
CA CYS A 52 -2.87 1.46 -22.58
C CYS A 52 -2.40 2.54 -21.60
N VAL A 53 -2.52 3.82 -21.96
CA VAL A 53 -2.15 4.93 -21.07
C VAL A 53 -3.00 4.94 -19.81
N VAL A 54 -4.32 4.77 -19.93
CA VAL A 54 -5.22 4.71 -18.77
C VAL A 54 -4.83 3.58 -17.83
N VAL A 55 -4.62 2.39 -18.38
CA VAL A 55 -4.19 1.20 -17.65
C VAL A 55 -2.86 1.44 -16.91
N LEU A 56 -1.86 1.96 -17.62
CA LEU A 56 -0.54 2.23 -17.04
C LEU A 56 -0.64 3.27 -15.92
N SER A 57 -1.42 4.33 -16.14
CA SER A 57 -1.63 5.37 -15.13
C SER A 57 -2.29 4.82 -13.86
N CYS A 58 -3.32 3.99 -14.00
CA CYS A 58 -3.99 3.33 -12.88
C CYS A 58 -3.02 2.42 -12.10
N LEU A 59 -2.23 1.61 -12.81
CA LEU A 59 -1.22 0.75 -12.19
C LEU A 59 -0.17 1.58 -11.43
N SER A 60 0.35 2.66 -12.02
CA SER A 60 1.32 3.53 -11.36
C SER A 60 0.75 4.17 -10.10
N LEU A 61 -0.46 4.73 -10.16
CA LEU A 61 -1.12 5.33 -9.01
C LEU A 61 -1.37 4.29 -7.90
N PHE A 62 -1.80 3.08 -8.27
CA PHE A 62 -1.98 1.99 -7.32
C PHE A 62 -0.66 1.62 -6.62
N MET A 63 0.44 1.49 -7.37
CA MET A 63 1.76 1.18 -6.80
C MET A 63 2.26 2.30 -5.88
N ILE A 64 2.10 3.56 -6.28
CA ILE A 64 2.46 4.72 -5.46
C ILE A 64 1.64 4.73 -4.16
N HIS A 65 0.32 4.57 -4.25
CA HIS A 65 -0.57 4.55 -3.10
C HIS A 65 -0.25 3.39 -2.15
N SER A 66 -0.07 2.19 -2.69
CA SER A 66 0.36 1.01 -1.93
C SER A 66 1.68 1.26 -1.19
N GLY A 67 2.65 1.91 -1.86
CA GLY A 67 3.92 2.31 -1.25
C GLY A 67 3.73 3.28 -0.08
N TYR A 68 2.86 4.29 -0.21
CA TYR A 68 2.53 5.19 0.90
C TYR A 68 1.89 4.45 2.08
N LEU A 69 0.94 3.54 1.82
CA LEU A 69 0.30 2.73 2.86
C LEU A 69 1.33 1.85 3.58
N LEU A 70 2.22 1.20 2.83
CA LEU A 70 3.24 0.34 3.40
C LEU A 70 4.24 1.13 4.26
N LEU A 71 4.66 2.31 3.80
CA LEU A 71 5.53 3.20 4.56
C LEU A 71 4.84 3.70 5.84
N GLY A 72 3.57 4.06 5.73
CA GLY A 72 2.73 4.44 6.87
C GLY A 72 2.63 3.31 7.91
N TYR A 73 2.37 2.08 7.46
CA TYR A 73 2.35 0.90 8.33
C TYR A 73 3.70 0.64 9.00
N HIS A 74 4.80 0.73 8.24
CA HIS A 74 6.16 0.53 8.75
C HIS A 74 6.53 1.55 9.82
N SER A 75 5.98 2.77 9.74
CA SER A 75 6.20 3.84 10.72
C SER A 75 5.54 3.56 12.09
N LYS A 76 4.77 2.47 12.22
CA LYS A 76 4.08 2.04 13.46
C LYS A 76 3.34 3.20 14.16
N PRO A 77 2.48 3.97 13.45
CA PRO A 77 1.79 5.09 14.06
C PRO A 77 0.83 4.58 15.14
N THR A 78 0.87 5.21 16.31
CA THR A 78 -0.05 4.94 17.41
C THR A 78 -1.09 6.06 17.50
N LEU A 79 -2.36 5.69 17.58
CA LEU A 79 -3.46 6.62 17.83
C LEU A 79 -3.85 6.49 19.30
N PHE A 80 -3.77 7.59 20.05
CA PHE A 80 -4.31 7.66 21.40
C PHE A 80 -5.68 8.32 21.38
N GLN A 81 -6.72 7.57 21.74
CA GLN A 81 -8.08 8.11 21.90
C GLN A 81 -8.38 8.28 23.39
N VAL A 82 -8.57 9.53 23.83
CA VAL A 82 -8.97 9.82 25.21
C VAL A 82 -10.49 9.80 25.27
N ASN A 83 -11.06 8.93 26.09
CA ASN A 83 -12.47 8.99 26.43
C ASN A 83 -12.61 9.31 27.91
N THR A 84 -13.34 10.38 28.23
CA THR A 84 -13.62 10.78 29.61
C THR A 84 -14.83 10.00 30.11
N ILE A 85 -14.58 8.78 30.57
CA ILE A 85 -15.56 7.94 31.27
C ILE A 85 -15.46 8.22 32.77
N VAL A 86 -16.54 8.70 33.36
CA VAL A 86 -16.70 8.81 34.81
C VAL A 86 -17.53 7.61 35.25
N ALA A 87 -17.00 6.81 36.18
CA ALA A 87 -17.74 5.67 36.71
C ALA A 87 -18.99 6.17 37.48
N PRO A 88 -20.10 5.39 37.50
CA PRO A 88 -21.32 5.78 38.23
C PRO A 88 -21.06 6.09 39.70
N ASP A 89 -20.07 5.40 40.29
CA ASP A 89 -19.69 5.50 41.69
C ASP A 89 -18.56 6.52 41.96
N GLY A 90 -18.16 7.29 40.93
CA GLY A 90 -17.10 8.28 41.01
C GLY A 90 -15.68 7.72 40.86
N ILE A 91 -14.67 8.49 41.27
CA ILE A 91 -13.24 8.12 41.21
C ILE A 91 -12.69 7.89 42.61
N TYR A 92 -11.75 6.95 42.74
CA TYR A 92 -11.05 6.72 44.01
C TYR A 92 -10.23 7.95 44.40
N PHE A 93 -10.28 8.30 45.69
CA PHE A 93 -9.44 9.36 46.23
C PHE A 93 -7.97 8.94 46.15
N PRO A 94 -7.07 9.76 45.57
CA PRO A 94 -5.68 9.39 45.39
C PRO A 94 -4.91 9.43 46.71
N ASP A 95 -3.81 8.71 46.77
CA ASP A 95 -2.87 8.83 47.87
C ASP A 95 -2.23 10.23 47.86
N ILE A 96 -2.36 10.93 48.99
CA ILE A 96 -1.76 12.25 49.18
C ILE A 96 -0.48 12.06 49.98
N THR A 97 0.66 12.34 49.35
CA THR A 97 1.94 12.42 50.04
C THR A 97 2.27 13.88 50.31
N ILE A 98 2.37 14.25 51.59
CA ILE A 98 2.77 15.60 52.03
C ILE A 98 4.15 15.52 52.67
N CYS A 99 5.09 16.30 52.14
CA CYS A 99 6.45 16.38 52.64
C CYS A 99 6.66 17.72 53.36
N ASN A 100 7.40 17.70 54.47
CA ASN A 100 7.91 18.92 55.07
C ASN A 100 9.00 19.51 54.16
N HIS A 101 8.94 20.83 53.91
CA HIS A 101 10.01 21.55 53.20
C HIS A 101 11.31 21.58 54.01
N ASN A 102 11.22 21.44 55.32
CA ASN A 102 12.40 21.32 56.15
C ASN A 102 13.01 19.92 56.00
N LEU A 103 14.12 19.85 55.28
CA LEU A 103 14.87 18.63 54.99
C LEU A 103 15.42 17.97 56.25
N VAL A 104 15.70 18.76 57.31
CA VAL A 104 16.30 18.25 58.54
C VAL A 104 15.75 18.98 59.75
N GLU A 105 15.28 18.21 60.73
CA GLU A 105 14.93 18.76 62.04
C GLU A 105 16.22 19.22 62.76
N ALA A 106 16.35 20.53 62.99
CA ALA A 106 17.51 21.11 63.67
C ALA A 106 17.80 20.46 65.04
N PHE A 107 16.75 20.02 65.74
CA PHE A 107 16.85 19.25 66.97
C PHE A 107 17.59 17.91 66.78
N LYS A 108 17.35 17.20 65.67
CA LYS A 108 18.04 15.93 65.37
C LYS A 108 19.50 16.15 64.97
N LEU A 109 19.85 17.29 64.38
CA LEU A 109 21.24 17.67 64.12
C LEU A 109 22.00 18.00 65.40
N ALA A 110 21.35 18.61 66.39
CA ALA A 110 21.99 18.94 67.66
C ALA A 110 22.43 17.69 68.43
N ASN A 111 21.68 16.59 68.34
CA ASN A 111 22.02 15.30 68.96
C ASN A 111 23.07 14.48 68.18
N PHE A 112 23.35 14.83 66.92
CA PHE A 112 24.31 14.13 66.06
C PHE A 112 25.72 14.76 66.07
N ARG A 113 25.92 15.85 66.79
CA ARG A 113 27.23 16.52 66.91
C ARG A 113 28.14 15.69 67.85
N VAL A 114 28.99 14.85 67.23
CA VAL A 114 30.15 14.18 67.87
C VAL A 114 31.18 15.21 68.30
#